data_AF-A0A0U2TGN5-F1
#
_entry.id   AF-A0A0U2TGN5-F1
#
_cell.length_a   1.000
_cell.length_b   1.000
_cell.length_c   1.000
_cell.angle_alpha   90.00
_cell.angle_beta   90.00
_cell.angle_gamma   90.00
#
_symmetry.space_group_name_H-M   'P 1'
#
loop_
_entity.id
_entity.type
_entity.pdbx_description
1 polymer ?
#
loop_
_entity_poly.entity_id
_entity_poly.type
_entity_poly.pdbx_seq_one_letter_code
_entity_poly.pdbx_strand_id
1 'polypeptide(L)' 'MALNLARRIVQNQSIRQFSHETWVSGPPRVRISAAEKAVHSVLISCGVLAGPMWIMANLQEYKKRDD' A
#
# COMPACT_ATOMS: atom_id res chain seq x y z
N MET A 1 50.94 -6.54 -26.16
CA MET A 1 49.84 -7.52 -26.13
C MET A 1 48.84 -7.31 -24.96
N ALA A 2 48.88 -6.17 -24.25
CA ALA A 2 47.95 -5.87 -23.13
C ALA A 2 46.65 -5.17 -23.57
N LEU A 3 46.66 -4.51 -24.73
CA LEU A 3 45.53 -3.71 -25.24
C LEU A 3 44.28 -4.55 -25.54
N ASN A 4 44.46 -5.81 -25.94
CA ASN A 4 43.38 -6.73 -26.27
C ASN A 4 42.70 -7.33 -25.02
N LEU A 5 43.38 -7.29 -23.87
CA LEU A 5 42.85 -7.82 -22.60
C LEU A 5 41.89 -6.80 -21.95
N ALA A 6 42.26 -5.52 -21.96
CA ALA A 6 41.40 -4.43 -21.46
C ALA A 6 40.08 -4.33 -22.24
N ARG A 7 40.12 -4.54 -23.57
CA ARG A 7 38.92 -4.55 -24.42
C ARG A 7 37.94 -5.66 -24.04
N ARG A 8 38.45 -6.86 -23.70
CA ARG A 8 37.61 -7.99 -23.27
C ARG A 8 36.96 -7.75 -21.91
N ILE A 9 37.66 -7.10 -20.97
CA ILE A 9 37.12 -6.79 -19.63
C ILE A 9 36.00 -5.75 -19.72
N VAL A 10 36.13 -4.75 -20.61
CA VAL A 10 35.08 -3.75 -20.87
C VAL A 10 33.85 -4.37 -21.55
N GLN A 11 34.04 -5.30 -22.49
CA GLN A 11 32.93 -5.97 -23.17
C GLN A 11 32.20 -7.01 -22.29
N ASN A 12 32.85 -7.57 -21.27
CA ASN A 12 32.27 -8.52 -20.32
C ASN A 12 31.79 -7.87 -19.01
N GLN A 13 31.63 -6.55 -18.96
CA GLN A 13 30.82 -5.94 -17.92
C GLN A 13 29.40 -6.48 -18.12
N SER A 14 28.95 -7.39 -17.25
CA SER A 14 27.55 -7.80 -17.21
C SER A 14 26.73 -6.56 -16.91
N ILE A 15 26.27 -5.86 -17.95
CA ILE A 15 25.27 -4.83 -17.83
C ILE A 15 24.11 -5.53 -17.14
N ARG A 16 23.88 -5.22 -15.85
CA ARG A 16 22.74 -5.75 -15.13
C ARG A 16 21.53 -5.30 -15.92
N GLN A 17 20.94 -6.22 -16.68
CA GLN A 17 19.77 -5.98 -17.49
C GLN A 17 18.61 -5.86 -16.50
N PHE A 18 18.47 -4.67 -15.92
CA PHE A 18 17.41 -4.39 -14.95
C PHE A 18 16.12 -4.26 -15.75
N SER A 19 15.35 -5.35 -15.83
CA SER A 19 14.00 -5.33 -16.39
C SER A 19 13.10 -4.59 -15.40
N HIS A 20 12.83 -3.31 -15.66
CA HIS A 20 11.76 -2.61 -14.98
C HIS A 20 10.42 -3.12 -15.54
N GLU A 21 9.89 -4.18 -14.94
CA GLU A 21 8.52 -4.58 -15.19
C GLU A 21 7.60 -3.66 -14.40
N THR A 22 6.83 -2.84 -15.10
CA THR A 22 5.74 -2.09 -14.48
C THR A 22 4.49 -2.95 -14.59
N TRP A 23 3.85 -3.21 -13.44
CA TRP A 23 2.59 -3.95 -13.43
C TRP A 23 1.49 -3.04 -13.99
N VAL A 24 1.21 -3.18 -15.29
CA VAL A 24 0.10 -2.45 -15.92
C VAL A 24 -1.17 -3.24 -15.67
N SER A 25 -2.01 -2.77 -14.76
CA SER A 25 -3.34 -3.34 -14.57
C SER A 25 -4.18 -3.14 -15.83
N GLY A 26 -4.76 -4.22 -16.35
CA GLY A 26 -5.74 -4.15 -17.44
C GLY A 26 -7.06 -3.49 -17.00
N PRO A 27 -8.00 -3.26 -17.92
CA PRO A 27 -9.30 -2.69 -17.61
C PRO A 27 -10.04 -3.49 -16.50
N PRO A 28 -10.76 -2.82 -15.59
CA PRO A 28 -11.49 -3.50 -14.52
C PRO A 28 -12.50 -4.51 -15.09
N ARG A 29 -12.49 -5.75 -14.58
CA ARG A 29 -13.51 -6.75 -14.94
C ARG A 29 -14.91 -6.34 -14.47
N VAL A 30 -14.99 -5.65 -13.34
CA VAL A 30 -16.21 -5.06 -12.78
C VAL A 30 -15.91 -3.63 -12.38
N ARG A 31 -16.69 -2.67 -12.87
CA ARG A 31 -16.56 -1.26 -12.50
C ARG A 31 -17.35 -1.00 -11.23
N ILE A 32 -16.67 -0.55 -10.19
CA ILE A 32 -17.30 -0.12 -8.94
C ILE A 32 -17.85 1.30 -9.14
N SER A 33 -19.15 1.48 -8.90
CA SER A 33 -19.80 2.78 -9.03
C SER A 33 -19.31 3.78 -7.98
N ALA A 34 -19.48 5.09 -8.21
CA ALA A 34 -19.10 6.10 -7.22
C ALA A 34 -19.90 5.95 -5.91
N ALA A 35 -21.19 5.62 -6.02
CA ALA A 35 -22.05 5.36 -4.87
C ALA A 35 -21.54 4.17 -4.05
N GLU A 36 -21.15 3.09 -4.73
CA GLU A 36 -20.60 1.91 -4.06
C GLU A 36 -19.29 2.25 -3.33
N LYS A 37 -18.39 3.03 -3.95
CA LYS A 37 -17.17 3.51 -3.25
C LYS A 37 -17.51 4.34 -2.01
N ALA A 38 -18.50 5.22 -2.10
CA ALA A 38 -18.92 6.05 -0.97
C ALA A 38 -19.45 5.18 0.18
N VAL A 39 -20.34 4.22 -0.10
CA VAL A 39 -20.87 3.30 0.92
C VAL A 39 -19.75 2.50 1.57
N HIS A 40 -18.83 1.93 0.79
CA HIS A 40 -17.69 1.20 1.34
C HIS A 40 -16.83 2.09 2.25
N SER A 41 -16.55 3.32 1.82
CA SER A 41 -15.74 4.25 2.61
C SER A 41 -16.38 4.55 3.97
N VAL A 42 -17.69 4.81 4.01
CA VAL A 42 -18.43 5.07 5.24
C VAL A 42 -18.41 3.84 6.16
N LEU A 43 -18.71 2.66 5.61
CA LEU A 43 -18.73 1.42 6.39
C LEU A 43 -17.36 1.11 7.01
N ILE A 44 -16.28 1.28 6.24
CA ILE A 44 -14.92 1.07 6.73
C ILE A 44 -14.58 2.09 7.82
N SER A 45 -14.85 3.38 7.60
CA SER A 45 -14.57 4.43 8.59
C SER A 45 -15.36 4.22 9.89
N CYS A 46 -16.65 3.91 9.81
CA CYS A 46 -17.46 3.60 10.98
C CYS A 46 -16.95 2.35 11.70
N GLY A 47 -16.60 1.29 10.98
CA GLY A 47 -16.07 0.05 11.57
C GLY A 47 -14.77 0.26 12.34
N VAL A 48 -13.85 1.07 11.81
CA VAL A 48 -12.58 1.38 12.47
C VAL A 48 -12.78 2.28 13.70
N LEU A 49 -13.66 3.29 13.60
CA LEU A 49 -13.80 4.30 14.64
C LEU A 49 -14.81 3.94 15.75
N ALA A 50 -15.74 3.01 15.51
CA ALA A 50 -16.80 2.68 16.47
C ALA A 50 -16.25 2.22 17.83
N GLY A 51 -15.24 1.34 17.85
CA GLY A 51 -14.64 0.83 19.09
C GLY A 51 -14.00 1.94 19.94
N PRO A 52 -13.02 2.70 19.40
CA PRO A 52 -12.42 3.82 20.12
C PRO A 52 -13.44 4.89 20.52
N MET A 53 -14.41 5.21 19.67
CA MET A 53 -15.46 6.17 20.01
C MET A 53 -16.31 5.71 21.20
N TRP A 54 -16.65 4.42 21.26
CA TRP A 54 -17.39 3.86 22.39
C TRP A 54 -16.63 3.99 23.70
N ILE A 55 -15.32 3.69 23.69
CA ILE A 55 -14.46 3.81 24.87
C ILE A 55 -14.39 5.28 25.33
N MET A 56 -14.17 6.21 24.41
CA MET A 56 -14.10 7.64 24.73
C MET A 56 -15.44 8.17 25.28
N ALA A 57 -16.56 7.74 24.71
CA ALA A 57 -17.89 8.16 25.17
C ALA A 57 -18.19 7.73 26.62
N ASN A 58 -17.62 6.59 27.06
CA ASN A 58 -17.85 6.04 28.39
C ASN A 58 -16.74 6.37 29.40
N LEU A 59 -15.80 7.26 29.04
CA LEU A 59 -14.63 7.55 29.88
C LEU A 59 -15.02 8.11 31.26
N GLN A 60 -16.08 8.92 31.34
CA GLN A 60 -16.58 9.46 32.60
C GLN A 60 -17.16 8.38 33.51
N GLU A 61 -17.80 7.35 32.93
CA GLU A 61 -18.36 6.22 33.69
C GLU A 61 -17.24 5.37 34.29
N TYR A 62 -16.17 5.14 33.52
CA TYR A 62 -14.99 4.45 34.02
C TYR A 62 -14.35 5.19 35.20
N LYS A 63 -14.23 6.53 35.11
CA LYS A 63 -13.69 7.34 36.19
C LYS A 63 -14.55 7.29 37.46
N LYS A 64 -15.87 7.48 37.35
CA LYS A 64 -16.79 7.47 38.49
C LYS A 64 -16.84 6.15 39.24
N ARG A 65 -16.52 5.04 38.56
CA ARG A 65 -16.47 3.71 39.17
C ARG A 65 -15.25 3.54 40.08
N ASP A 66 -14.16 4.25 39.79
CA ASP A 66 -12.88 4.13 40.51
C ASP A 66 -12.77 5.11 41.69
N ASP A 67 -13.64 6.13 41.75
CA ASP A 67 -13.81 7.07 42.87
C ASP A 67 -14.75 6.50 43.96
#